data_AF-A0A3C1DGE6-F1
#
_entry.id   AF-A0A3C1DGE6-F1
#
_cell.length_a   1.000
_cell.length_b   1.000
_cell.length_c   1.000
_cell.angle_alpha   90.00
_cell.angle_beta   90.00
_cell.angle_gamma   90.00
#
_symmetry.space_group_name_H-M   'P 1'
#
loop_
_entity.id
_entity.type
_entity.pdbx_description
1 polymer ?
#
loop_
_entity_poly.entity_id
_entity_poly.type
_entity_poly.pdbx_seq_one_letter_code
_entity_poly.pdbx_strand_id
1 'polypeptide(L)'
;MADRQIFAFPWLRAVLVIVAACMLGACGLLLTPIAALTPYENGVLNDPENFRDPFTRAIADEFGIMALFAHVAYRRDLDGNGGCGYLENGKDDYYGMPTSADGTGRWMRWKGTNGCVDDPDRGLFYETYVFRDQNGPPKEAVIAFRGTENTKGQFLRDWKANLSALFGVEPAQYGLAREKLPDVIEGLRYENSQVVIHAVGHSLGGGLAQQAGYQFAEVDRVVTFNTSPVTNWTQLKFDSAVRNRYPLIYRIYHGGEILEKVRFVTTSFTATRFNRYDLSLQFRRKSSVPGHSMDIVACTLARILGDTPGTGDAGHYYGREYIRKEVLGSSICPENPSARNE
;
A
#
# COMPACT_ATOMS: atom_id res chain seq x y z
N MET A 1 -28.21 -49.01 2.55
CA MET A 1 -28.05 -48.99 1.08
C MET A 1 -29.12 -48.08 0.51
N ALA A 2 -28.75 -46.84 0.20
CA ALA A 2 -29.57 -45.91 -0.58
C ALA A 2 -28.59 -44.97 -1.28
N ASP A 3 -28.23 -45.33 -2.50
CA ASP A 3 -27.29 -44.61 -3.35
C ASP A 3 -27.93 -43.31 -3.83
N ARG A 4 -27.34 -42.17 -3.46
CA ARG A 4 -27.73 -40.85 -3.95
C ARG A 4 -27.06 -40.60 -5.31
N GLN A 5 -27.73 -40.99 -6.39
CA GLN A 5 -27.45 -40.44 -7.72
C GLN A 5 -28.07 -39.04 -7.84
N ILE A 6 -27.32 -38.03 -7.42
CA ILE A 6 -27.53 -36.65 -7.86
C ILE A 6 -26.27 -36.31 -8.67
N PHE A 7 -26.44 -35.66 -9.82
CA PHE A 7 -25.44 -35.30 -10.85
C PHE A 7 -25.28 -36.28 -12.03
N ALA A 8 -26.31 -36.40 -12.87
CA ALA A 8 -26.16 -36.96 -14.22
C ALA A 8 -26.96 -36.20 -15.29
N PHE A 9 -27.02 -34.87 -15.19
CA PHE A 9 -27.62 -34.05 -16.25
C PHE A 9 -26.57 -33.14 -16.90
N PRO A 10 -25.97 -33.55 -18.04
CA PRO A 10 -24.94 -32.77 -18.74
C PRO A 10 -25.45 -31.39 -19.20
N TRP A 11 -26.75 -31.25 -19.42
CA TRP A 11 -27.37 -29.96 -19.76
C TRP A 11 -27.31 -28.95 -18.61
N LEU A 12 -27.32 -29.39 -17.34
CA LEU A 12 -27.22 -28.48 -16.19
C LEU A 12 -25.83 -27.84 -16.10
N ARG A 13 -24.78 -28.60 -16.46
CA ARG A 13 -23.41 -28.07 -16.58
C ARG A 13 -23.29 -27.08 -17.74
N ALA A 14 -23.91 -27.36 -18.88
CA ALA A 14 -23.94 -26.45 -20.02
C ALA A 14 -24.68 -25.15 -19.69
N VAL A 15 -25.83 -25.23 -19.01
CA VAL A 15 -26.59 -24.05 -18.56
C VAL A 15 -25.79 -23.24 -17.55
N LEU A 16 -25.10 -23.87 -16.59
CA LEU A 16 -24.24 -23.16 -15.64
C LEU A 16 -23.04 -22.50 -16.32
N VAL A 17 -22.44 -23.12 -17.33
CA VAL A 17 -21.34 -22.52 -18.14
C VAL A 17 -21.85 -21.36 -18.97
N ILE A 18 -23.03 -21.47 -19.58
CA ILE A 18 -23.63 -20.40 -20.38
C ILE A 18 -24.05 -19.25 -19.48
N VAL A 19 -24.68 -19.50 -18.33
CA VAL A 19 -25.04 -18.46 -17.36
C VAL A 19 -23.79 -17.81 -16.78
N ALA A 20 -22.73 -18.57 -16.46
CA ALA A 20 -21.45 -18.00 -16.05
C ALA A 20 -20.82 -17.16 -17.17
N ALA A 21 -20.86 -17.61 -18.43
CA ALA A 21 -20.36 -16.87 -19.59
C ALA A 21 -21.19 -15.60 -19.87
N CYS A 22 -22.51 -15.66 -19.68
CA CYS A 22 -23.41 -14.52 -19.82
C CYS A 22 -23.29 -13.54 -18.65
N MET A 23 -23.06 -14.01 -17.41
CA MET A 23 -22.75 -13.12 -16.28
C MET A 23 -21.37 -12.49 -16.41
N LEU A 24 -20.41 -13.17 -17.03
CA LEU A 24 -19.15 -12.56 -17.47
C LEU A 24 -19.37 -11.55 -18.62
N GLY A 25 -20.42 -11.72 -19.44
CA GLY A 25 -20.72 -10.85 -20.59
C GLY A 25 -21.67 -9.67 -20.32
N ALA A 26 -22.48 -9.70 -19.27
CA ALA A 26 -23.64 -8.82 -19.15
C ALA A 26 -23.34 -7.38 -18.69
N CYS A 27 -22.15 -7.07 -18.17
CA CYS A 27 -21.74 -5.69 -17.87
C CYS A 27 -20.23 -5.51 -18.12
N GLY A 28 -19.81 -5.26 -19.36
CA GLY A 28 -18.52 -4.62 -19.64
C GLY A 28 -17.45 -5.41 -20.42
N LEU A 29 -17.73 -6.62 -20.90
CA LEU A 29 -16.77 -7.37 -21.74
C LEU A 29 -16.90 -7.07 -23.24
N LEU A 30 -17.97 -6.39 -23.66
CA LEU A 30 -17.95 -5.64 -24.91
C LEU A 30 -17.17 -4.35 -24.65
N LEU A 31 -15.84 -4.46 -24.64
CA LEU A 31 -15.02 -3.42 -25.27
C LEU A 31 -15.72 -3.16 -26.60
N THR A 32 -16.45 -2.05 -26.73
CA THR A 32 -16.99 -1.72 -28.04
C THR A 32 -15.77 -1.70 -28.95
N PRO A 33 -15.77 -2.41 -30.09
CA PRO A 33 -14.65 -2.40 -31.01
C PRO A 33 -14.23 -0.95 -31.30
N ILE A 34 -15.21 -0.05 -31.30
CA ILE A 34 -15.06 1.40 -31.27
C ILE A 34 -14.20 1.87 -30.09
N ALA A 35 -14.50 1.67 -28.81
CA ALA A 35 -13.62 2.10 -27.71
C ALA A 35 -12.19 1.50 -27.76
N ALA A 36 -12.00 0.31 -28.35
CA ALA A 36 -10.68 -0.29 -28.54
C ALA A 36 -9.95 0.20 -29.79
N LEU A 37 -10.68 0.64 -30.83
CA LEU A 37 -10.17 1.08 -32.14
C LEU A 37 -10.25 2.59 -32.36
N THR A 38 -10.96 3.32 -31.51
CA THR A 38 -10.91 4.77 -31.43
C THR A 38 -9.59 5.05 -30.71
N PRO A 39 -8.50 5.38 -31.41
CA PRO A 39 -7.37 6.01 -30.73
C PRO A 39 -7.98 7.16 -29.94
N TYR A 40 -7.67 7.25 -28.64
CA TYR A 40 -7.92 8.47 -27.88
C TYR A 40 -7.56 9.62 -28.82
N GLU A 41 -8.55 10.47 -29.15
CA GLU A 41 -8.42 11.52 -30.15
C GLU A 41 -7.05 12.18 -30.01
N ASN A 42 -6.36 12.40 -31.13
CA ASN A 42 -4.91 12.65 -31.32
C ASN A 42 -4.18 13.63 -30.35
N GLY A 43 -4.83 14.20 -29.34
CA GLY A 43 -4.19 14.63 -28.11
C GLY A 43 -3.75 13.41 -27.31
N VAL A 44 -2.59 12.88 -27.64
CA VAL A 44 -2.00 11.85 -26.80
C VAL A 44 -1.80 12.46 -25.41
N LEU A 45 -2.52 11.94 -24.41
CA LEU A 45 -2.26 12.14 -22.97
C LEU A 45 -0.93 11.44 -22.63
N ASN A 46 0.13 11.82 -23.35
CA ASN A 46 1.44 11.21 -23.35
C ASN A 46 2.19 11.53 -22.07
N ASP A 47 1.83 12.67 -21.47
CA ASP A 47 2.16 13.08 -20.12
C ASP A 47 0.86 13.41 -19.40
N PRO A 48 0.65 12.92 -18.17
CA PRO A 48 -0.47 13.40 -17.35
C PRO A 48 -0.33 14.93 -17.26
N GLU A 49 -1.32 15.67 -17.73
CA GLU A 49 -1.26 17.13 -17.78
C GLU A 49 -1.04 17.69 -16.37
N ASN A 50 0.24 17.96 -16.07
CA ASN A 50 0.83 18.68 -14.96
C ASN A 50 0.42 18.33 -13.52
N PHE A 51 -0.43 17.32 -13.26
CA PHE A 51 -0.95 17.00 -11.92
C PHE A 51 -1.44 18.25 -11.14
N ARG A 52 -1.90 19.26 -11.89
CA ARG A 52 -2.33 20.56 -11.36
C ARG A 52 -3.79 20.55 -10.96
N ASP A 53 -4.50 19.47 -11.26
CA ASP A 53 -5.90 19.37 -10.91
C ASP A 53 -6.06 19.35 -9.37
N PRO A 54 -7.12 19.97 -8.83
CA PRO A 54 -7.33 20.07 -7.39
C PRO A 54 -7.43 18.71 -6.68
N PHE A 55 -7.94 17.68 -7.37
CA PHE A 55 -8.13 16.36 -6.78
C PHE A 55 -6.79 15.67 -6.54
N THR A 56 -5.93 15.61 -7.55
CA THR A 56 -4.59 15.03 -7.42
C THR A 56 -3.75 15.76 -6.37
N ARG A 57 -3.88 17.09 -6.27
CA ARG A 57 -3.23 17.86 -5.21
C ARG A 57 -3.74 17.49 -3.82
N ALA A 58 -5.06 17.33 -3.64
CA ALA A 58 -5.64 16.91 -2.38
C ALA A 58 -5.18 15.50 -1.98
N ILE A 59 -5.09 14.56 -2.94
CA ILE A 59 -4.51 13.23 -2.68
C ILE A 59 -3.04 13.35 -2.28
N ALA A 60 -2.25 14.15 -3.00
CA ALA A 60 -0.84 14.32 -2.68
C ALA A 60 -0.66 14.94 -1.28
N ASP A 61 -1.50 15.91 -0.92
CA ASP A 61 -1.48 16.55 0.40
C ASP A 61 -1.83 15.57 1.52
N GLU A 62 -2.89 14.80 1.36
CA GLU A 62 -3.36 13.84 2.36
C GLU A 62 -2.46 12.61 2.49
N PHE A 63 -1.95 12.08 1.37
CA PHE A 63 -1.32 10.75 1.33
C PHE A 63 0.17 10.77 0.98
N GLY A 64 0.76 11.93 0.73
CA GLY A 64 2.15 12.07 0.31
C GLY A 64 3.14 11.48 1.31
N ILE A 65 2.96 11.75 2.61
CA ILE A 65 3.84 11.18 3.64
C ILE A 65 3.65 9.67 3.80
N MET A 66 2.41 9.20 3.70
CA MET A 66 2.07 7.78 3.80
C MET A 66 2.73 7.00 2.66
N ALA A 67 2.75 7.60 1.46
CA ALA A 67 3.45 7.05 0.31
C ALA A 67 4.96 7.07 0.51
N LEU A 68 5.53 8.13 1.08
CA LEU A 68 6.96 8.16 1.44
C LEU A 68 7.29 7.01 2.39
N PHE A 69 6.55 6.80 3.48
CA PHE A 69 6.82 5.72 4.43
C PHE A 69 6.66 4.34 3.83
N ALA A 70 5.64 4.11 3.01
CA ALA A 70 5.51 2.85 2.27
C ALA A 70 6.65 2.62 1.26
N HIS A 71 7.26 3.69 0.71
CA HIS A 71 8.43 3.61 -0.18
C HIS A 71 9.72 3.36 0.59
N VAL A 72 10.00 4.14 1.64
CA VAL A 72 11.23 3.97 2.42
C VAL A 72 11.22 2.67 3.22
N ALA A 73 10.08 2.02 3.47
CA ALA A 73 10.05 0.67 4.01
C ALA A 73 10.83 -0.36 3.14
N TYR A 74 11.09 -0.08 1.85
CA TYR A 74 11.92 -0.92 0.99
C TYR A 74 13.43 -0.68 1.12
N ARG A 75 13.85 0.39 1.82
CA ARG A 75 15.26 0.74 2.12
C ARG A 75 16.27 0.63 0.97
N ARG A 76 15.83 0.90 -0.26
CA ARG A 76 16.70 0.93 -1.46
C ARG A 76 17.76 2.03 -1.41
N ASP A 77 17.65 2.94 -0.46
CA ASP A 77 18.60 4.02 -0.17
C ASP A 77 19.78 3.57 0.70
N LEU A 78 19.76 2.37 1.27
CA LEU A 78 20.84 1.85 2.09
C LEU A 78 21.65 0.76 1.37
N ASP A 79 22.95 1.01 1.20
CA ASP A 79 23.89 0.05 0.64
C ASP A 79 24.07 -1.16 1.60
N GLY A 80 23.42 -2.28 1.28
CA GLY A 80 23.84 -3.62 1.73
C GLY A 80 23.31 -4.14 3.07
N ASN A 81 22.60 -3.34 3.87
CA ASN A 81 21.91 -3.82 5.08
C ASN A 81 20.41 -3.64 4.93
N GLY A 82 19.78 -4.56 4.18
CA GLY A 82 18.33 -4.71 4.23
C GLY A 82 17.89 -4.98 5.68
N GLY A 83 16.67 -4.56 6.03
CA GLY A 83 16.13 -4.86 7.35
C GLY A 83 16.31 -3.75 8.39
N CYS A 84 16.23 -4.15 9.66
CA CYS A 84 16.38 -3.27 10.81
C CYS A 84 17.84 -3.04 11.23
N GLY A 85 18.81 -3.77 10.66
CA GLY A 85 20.21 -3.77 11.09
C GLY A 85 20.94 -2.42 10.90
N TYR A 86 20.42 -1.52 10.07
CA TYR A 86 20.98 -0.16 9.98
C TYR A 86 20.72 0.67 11.23
N LEU A 87 19.74 0.31 12.06
CA LEU A 87 19.44 0.95 13.35
C LEU A 87 20.50 0.64 14.40
N GLU A 88 21.11 -0.54 14.33
CA GLU A 88 22.15 -0.98 15.27
C GLU A 88 23.47 -0.23 15.06
N ASN A 89 23.72 0.24 13.83
CA ASN A 89 24.95 0.94 13.45
C ASN A 89 24.96 2.43 13.84
N GLY A 90 24.00 2.88 14.66
CA GLY A 90 23.95 4.27 15.15
C GLY A 90 23.71 5.32 14.07
N LYS A 91 23.18 4.92 12.89
CA LYS A 91 22.64 5.90 11.96
C LYS A 91 21.52 6.66 12.66
N ASP A 92 21.57 7.98 12.54
CA ASP A 92 20.66 8.89 13.24
C ASP A 92 19.19 8.50 12.99
N ASP A 93 18.36 8.53 14.04
CA ASP A 93 16.93 8.20 14.00
C ASP A 93 16.18 9.02 12.96
N TYR A 94 16.78 10.15 12.59
CA TYR A 94 16.29 11.14 11.65
C TYR A 94 16.78 10.97 10.21
N TYR A 95 17.65 10.00 9.92
CA TYR A 95 18.19 9.84 8.57
C TYR A 95 17.05 9.61 7.55
N GLY A 96 16.95 10.51 6.58
CA GLY A 96 15.90 10.48 5.55
C GLY A 96 14.48 10.69 6.11
N MET A 97 14.33 11.29 7.30
CA MET A 97 13.03 11.55 7.91
C MET A 97 12.58 13.01 7.73
N PRO A 98 11.30 13.26 7.40
CA PRO A 98 10.78 14.61 7.21
C PRO A 98 10.72 15.43 8.50
N THR A 99 10.84 16.74 8.32
CA THR A 99 10.64 17.76 9.34
C THR A 99 9.42 18.60 8.99
N SER A 100 8.71 19.10 10.01
CA SER A 100 7.68 20.11 9.79
C SER A 100 8.30 21.41 9.27
N ALA A 101 7.52 22.17 8.51
CA ALA A 101 7.95 23.39 7.85
C ALA A 101 8.29 24.50 8.84
N ASP A 102 7.65 24.52 10.01
CA ASP A 102 7.93 25.45 11.10
C ASP A 102 9.11 25.01 11.98
N GLY A 103 9.68 23.83 11.74
CA GLY A 103 10.77 23.25 12.51
C GLY A 103 10.40 22.84 13.94
N THR A 104 9.12 22.85 14.31
CA THR A 104 8.66 22.52 15.67
C THR A 104 8.60 21.01 15.92
N GLY A 105 8.49 20.20 14.87
CA GLY A 105 8.45 18.76 15.00
C GLY A 105 9.12 18.04 13.85
N ARG A 106 9.32 16.74 14.06
CA ARG A 106 9.92 15.89 13.04
C ARG A 106 9.45 14.45 13.15
N TRP A 107 9.45 13.79 12.01
CA TRP A 107 9.35 12.35 11.94
C TRP A 107 10.67 11.71 12.36
N MET A 108 10.56 10.57 13.03
CA MET A 108 11.68 9.75 13.45
C MET A 108 11.25 8.29 13.55
N ARG A 109 12.22 7.39 13.65
CA ARG A 109 11.95 5.97 13.83
C ARG A 109 11.58 5.68 15.27
N TRP A 110 10.56 4.86 15.46
CA TRP A 110 10.13 4.46 16.78
C TRP A 110 10.99 3.31 17.31
N LYS A 111 11.57 3.51 18.50
CA LYS A 111 12.52 2.58 19.15
C LYS A 111 11.87 1.65 20.18
N GLY A 112 10.54 1.60 20.24
CA GLY A 112 9.85 0.68 21.13
C GLY A 112 9.98 -0.77 20.71
N THR A 113 9.45 -1.67 21.56
CA THR A 113 9.43 -3.11 21.30
C THR A 113 8.80 -3.41 19.96
N ASN A 114 9.51 -4.20 19.12
CA ASN A 114 9.12 -4.52 17.75
C ASN A 114 8.85 -3.30 16.85
N GLY A 115 9.41 -2.12 17.15
CA GLY A 115 9.23 -0.92 16.33
C GLY A 115 9.77 -1.07 14.91
N CYS A 116 10.74 -1.96 14.71
CA CYS A 116 11.14 -2.48 13.41
C CYS A 116 11.23 -3.99 13.49
N VAL A 117 10.66 -4.68 12.50
CA VAL A 117 10.77 -6.14 12.35
C VAL A 117 11.23 -6.43 10.93
N ASP A 118 12.28 -7.24 10.80
CA ASP A 118 12.70 -7.87 9.55
C ASP A 118 12.89 -9.37 9.78
N ASP A 119 11.94 -10.16 9.30
CA ASP A 119 11.95 -11.61 9.37
C ASP A 119 11.93 -12.15 7.93
N PRO A 120 13.11 -12.34 7.30
CA PRO A 120 13.20 -12.81 5.93
C PRO A 120 12.68 -14.24 5.76
N ASP A 121 12.78 -15.07 6.80
CA ASP A 121 12.33 -16.48 6.76
C ASP A 121 10.80 -16.57 6.67
N ARG A 122 10.09 -15.67 7.36
CA ARG A 122 8.62 -15.59 7.33
C ARG A 122 8.08 -14.54 6.36
N GLY A 123 8.96 -13.75 5.75
CA GLY A 123 8.63 -12.75 4.74
C GLY A 123 7.98 -11.48 5.29
N LEU A 124 8.13 -11.20 6.59
CA LEU A 124 7.58 -9.99 7.21
C LEU A 124 8.66 -8.91 7.29
N PHE A 125 8.34 -7.72 6.81
CA PHE A 125 9.06 -6.53 7.21
C PHE A 125 8.08 -5.39 7.47
N TYR A 126 8.29 -4.68 8.58
CA TYR A 126 7.71 -3.37 8.80
C TYR A 126 8.60 -2.51 9.67
N GLU A 127 8.41 -1.20 9.54
CA GLU A 127 9.07 -0.18 10.35
C GLU A 127 8.03 0.83 10.84
N THR A 128 8.18 1.27 12.07
CA THR A 128 7.27 2.23 12.72
C THR A 128 7.95 3.58 12.81
N TYR A 129 7.26 4.60 12.31
CA TYR A 129 7.68 6.00 12.36
C TYR A 129 6.77 6.76 13.31
N VAL A 130 7.31 7.75 14.00
CA VAL A 130 6.55 8.63 14.88
C VAL A 130 6.89 10.09 14.63
N PHE A 131 5.88 10.95 14.68
CA PHE A 131 6.05 12.39 14.70
C PHE A 131 6.03 12.90 16.14
N ARG A 132 7.01 13.74 16.50
CA ARG A 132 7.11 14.41 17.80
C ARG A 132 7.37 15.90 17.62
N ASP A 133 6.72 16.73 18.43
CA ASP A 133 7.17 18.09 18.68
C ASP A 133 8.33 18.05 19.68
N GLN A 134 9.39 18.83 19.47
CA GLN A 134 10.46 19.15 20.47
C GLN A 134 10.56 18.22 21.70
N ASN A 135 11.00 16.96 21.51
CA ASN A 135 11.18 15.91 22.53
C ASN A 135 9.91 15.44 23.30
N GLY A 136 8.72 15.85 22.88
CA GLY A 136 7.44 15.42 23.42
C GLY A 136 7.06 13.97 23.09
N PRO A 137 5.92 13.50 23.61
CA PRO A 137 5.40 12.19 23.28
C PRO A 137 4.95 12.11 21.80
N PRO A 138 4.87 10.91 21.19
CA PRO A 138 4.41 10.74 19.81
C PRO A 138 2.99 11.31 19.62
N LYS A 139 2.80 12.20 18.65
CA LYS A 139 1.46 12.68 18.26
C LYS A 139 0.82 11.79 17.21
N GLU A 140 1.64 11.30 16.30
CA GLU A 140 1.22 10.48 15.17
C GLU A 140 2.24 9.37 14.94
N ALA A 141 1.78 8.21 14.53
CA ALA A 141 2.58 7.04 14.24
C ALA A 141 2.16 6.41 12.91
N VAL A 142 3.13 5.90 12.15
CA VAL A 142 2.91 5.18 10.89
C VAL A 142 3.64 3.85 10.96
N ILE A 143 2.89 2.76 10.90
CA ILE A 143 3.42 1.39 10.76
C ILE A 143 3.46 1.06 9.27
N ALA A 144 4.65 1.07 8.68
CA ALA A 144 4.84 0.87 7.24
C ALA A 144 5.29 -0.55 6.93
N PHE A 145 4.41 -1.32 6.30
CA PHE A 145 4.67 -2.69 5.87
C PHE A 145 5.30 -2.71 4.48
N ARG A 146 6.45 -3.38 4.37
CA ARG A 146 7.08 -3.63 3.08
C ARG A 146 6.34 -4.77 2.36
N GLY A 147 6.16 -4.61 1.05
CA GLY A 147 5.68 -5.70 0.20
C GLY A 147 6.81 -6.60 -0.29
N THR A 148 6.50 -7.59 -1.12
CA THR A 148 7.53 -8.47 -1.67
C THR A 148 8.48 -7.71 -2.62
N GLU A 149 9.78 -7.84 -2.42
CA GLU A 149 10.82 -7.35 -3.32
C GLU A 149 11.14 -8.42 -4.36
N ASN A 150 10.65 -8.26 -5.59
CA ASN A 150 10.94 -9.22 -6.65
C ASN A 150 11.63 -8.54 -7.82
N THR A 151 12.78 -9.09 -8.20
CA THR A 151 13.43 -8.78 -9.48
C THR A 151 12.58 -9.30 -10.64
N LYS A 152 12.77 -8.73 -11.84
CA LYS A 152 11.98 -9.05 -13.05
C LYS A 152 11.92 -10.58 -13.25
N GLY A 153 10.72 -11.16 -13.25
CA GLY A 153 10.45 -12.59 -13.46
C GLY A 153 10.05 -13.40 -12.21
N GLN A 154 10.49 -12.98 -11.03
CA GLN A 154 10.08 -13.61 -9.75
C GLN A 154 8.73 -13.08 -9.25
N PHE A 155 8.38 -11.85 -9.65
CA PHE A 155 7.16 -11.15 -9.23
C PHE A 155 5.90 -12.01 -9.31
N LEU A 156 5.65 -12.67 -10.44
CA LEU A 156 4.45 -13.49 -10.64
C LEU A 156 4.48 -14.81 -9.84
N ARG A 157 5.66 -15.38 -9.60
CA ARG A 157 5.81 -16.64 -8.86
C ARG A 157 5.57 -16.44 -7.38
N ASP A 158 6.24 -15.45 -6.79
CA ASP A 158 6.11 -15.20 -5.35
C ASP A 158 4.74 -14.60 -5.06
N TRP A 159 4.18 -13.84 -6.01
CA TRP A 159 2.80 -13.42 -5.91
C TRP A 159 1.81 -14.58 -6.05
N LYS A 160 2.04 -15.57 -6.93
CA LYS A 160 1.22 -16.79 -6.99
C LYS A 160 1.30 -17.59 -5.69
N ALA A 161 2.48 -17.65 -5.05
CA ALA A 161 2.64 -18.23 -3.73
C ALA A 161 1.84 -17.45 -2.67
N ASN A 162 1.89 -16.13 -2.68
CA ASN A 162 1.10 -15.27 -1.79
C ASN A 162 -0.41 -15.32 -2.08
N LEU A 163 -0.82 -15.53 -3.33
CA LEU A 163 -2.21 -15.76 -3.73
C LEU A 163 -2.72 -17.15 -3.37
N SER A 164 -1.83 -18.11 -3.14
CA SER A 164 -2.27 -19.42 -2.65
C SER A 164 -3.02 -19.29 -1.30
N ALA A 165 -2.74 -18.22 -0.55
CA ALA A 165 -3.49 -17.80 0.62
C ALA A 165 -4.99 -17.55 0.39
N LEU A 166 -5.36 -17.17 -0.84
CA LEU A 166 -6.76 -17.00 -1.24
C LEU A 166 -7.55 -18.32 -1.14
N PHE A 167 -6.85 -19.46 -1.09
CA PHE A 167 -7.42 -20.80 -0.91
C PHE A 167 -7.42 -21.29 0.54
N GLY A 168 -7.23 -20.41 1.53
CA GLY A 168 -7.52 -20.70 2.94
C GLY A 168 -6.33 -21.10 3.81
N VAL A 169 -5.10 -20.79 3.40
CA VAL A 169 -3.89 -20.96 4.23
C VAL A 169 -3.32 -19.59 4.56
N GLU A 170 -3.21 -19.26 5.85
CA GLU A 170 -2.59 -18.00 6.29
C GLU A 170 -1.09 -17.99 5.94
N PRO A 171 -0.59 -16.97 5.22
CA PRO A 171 0.85 -16.84 5.00
C PRO A 171 1.56 -16.46 6.29
N ALA A 172 2.77 -17.00 6.50
CA ALA A 172 3.54 -16.82 7.74
C ALA A 172 3.70 -15.35 8.16
N GLN A 173 3.93 -14.44 7.20
CA GLN A 173 4.05 -13.00 7.47
C GLN A 173 2.79 -12.39 8.13
N TYR A 174 1.59 -12.88 7.83
CA TYR A 174 0.35 -12.38 8.43
C TYR A 174 0.21 -12.86 9.87
N GLY A 175 0.51 -14.14 10.12
CA GLY A 175 0.57 -14.71 11.47
C GLY A 175 1.61 -14.02 12.35
N LEU A 176 2.80 -13.76 11.81
CA LEU A 176 3.84 -13.03 12.53
C LEU A 176 3.45 -11.57 12.81
N ALA A 177 2.83 -10.88 11.85
CA ALA A 177 2.35 -9.53 12.09
C ALA A 177 1.30 -9.50 13.23
N ARG A 178 0.42 -10.51 13.30
CA ARG A 178 -0.54 -10.63 14.41
C ARG A 178 0.15 -10.80 15.77
N GLU A 179 1.29 -11.50 15.79
CA GLU A 179 2.09 -11.74 17.00
C GLU A 179 2.83 -10.48 17.47
N LYS A 180 3.41 -9.71 16.54
CA LYS A 180 4.31 -8.59 16.89
C LYS A 180 3.62 -7.25 17.08
N LEU A 181 2.52 -6.99 16.35
CA LEU A 181 1.81 -5.71 16.40
C LEU A 181 1.19 -5.36 17.77
N PRO A 182 0.74 -6.30 18.62
CA PRO A 182 0.26 -5.95 19.97
C PRO A 182 1.28 -5.11 20.74
N ASP A 183 2.56 -5.52 20.75
CA ASP A 183 3.64 -4.79 21.44
C ASP A 183 3.86 -3.38 20.87
N VAL A 184 3.70 -3.22 19.55
CA VAL A 184 3.83 -1.92 18.88
C VAL A 184 2.70 -0.98 19.29
N ILE A 185 1.45 -1.47 19.21
CA ILE A 185 0.26 -0.69 19.54
C ILE A 185 0.26 -0.33 21.03
N GLU A 186 0.57 -1.29 21.90
CA GLU A 186 0.64 -1.06 23.35
C GLU A 186 1.76 -0.05 23.69
N GLY A 187 2.95 -0.19 23.10
CA GLY A 187 4.05 0.74 23.33
C GLY A 187 3.73 2.17 22.88
N LEU A 188 3.13 2.34 21.69
CA LEU A 188 2.70 3.66 21.21
C LEU A 188 1.65 4.28 22.13
N ARG A 189 0.65 3.50 22.57
CA ARG A 189 -0.41 3.97 23.48
C ARG A 189 0.09 4.23 24.90
N TYR A 190 1.13 3.51 25.34
CA TYR A 190 1.80 3.77 26.62
C TYR A 190 2.53 5.11 26.61
N GLU A 191 3.24 5.43 25.52
CA GLU A 191 3.92 6.72 25.37
C GLU A 191 2.93 7.88 25.18
N ASN A 192 1.83 7.65 24.48
CA ASN A 192 0.73 8.59 24.37
C ASN A 192 -0.59 7.87 24.07
N SER A 193 -1.52 7.91 25.03
CA SER A 193 -2.83 7.26 24.86
C SER A 193 -3.65 7.86 23.71
N GLN A 194 -3.35 9.09 23.29
CA GLN A 194 -4.02 9.81 22.20
C GLN A 194 -3.23 9.84 20.89
N VAL A 195 -2.15 9.05 20.76
CA VAL A 195 -1.41 8.97 19.48
C VAL A 195 -2.34 8.52 18.35
N VAL A 196 -2.26 9.20 17.21
CA VAL A 196 -2.94 8.76 15.99
C VAL A 196 -2.09 7.69 15.31
N ILE A 197 -2.64 6.51 15.02
CA ILE A 197 -1.90 5.38 14.45
C ILE A 197 -2.42 5.07 13.05
N HIS A 198 -1.50 5.13 12.09
CA HIS A 198 -1.75 4.76 10.71
C HIS A 198 -1.02 3.46 10.36
N ALA A 199 -1.65 2.61 9.56
CA ALA A 199 -1.00 1.45 8.94
C ALA A 199 -0.90 1.69 7.44
N VAL A 200 0.30 1.59 6.88
CA VAL A 200 0.55 1.84 5.46
C VAL A 200 1.27 0.68 4.79
N GLY A 201 1.05 0.50 3.50
CA GLY A 201 1.81 -0.52 2.79
C GLY A 201 1.51 -0.62 1.31
N HIS A 202 2.47 -1.16 0.59
CA HIS A 202 2.41 -1.34 -0.86
C HIS A 202 2.28 -2.83 -1.23
N SER A 203 1.54 -3.16 -2.28
CA SER A 203 1.41 -4.55 -2.77
C SER A 203 0.95 -5.50 -1.65
N LEU A 204 1.76 -6.52 -1.30
CA LEU A 204 1.55 -7.39 -0.15
C LEU A 204 1.51 -6.62 1.18
N GLY A 205 2.37 -5.62 1.37
CA GLY A 205 2.41 -4.78 2.57
C GLY A 205 1.08 -4.06 2.80
N GLY A 206 0.37 -3.68 1.74
CA GLY A 206 -0.98 -3.11 1.88
C GLY A 206 -2.01 -4.13 2.38
N GLY A 207 -1.80 -5.43 2.12
CA GLY A 207 -2.60 -6.51 2.69
C GLY A 207 -2.37 -6.66 4.20
N LEU A 208 -1.11 -6.58 4.63
CA LEU A 208 -0.71 -6.56 6.05
C LEU A 208 -1.25 -5.33 6.78
N ALA A 209 -1.18 -4.14 6.15
CA ALA A 209 -1.74 -2.91 6.70
C ALA A 209 -3.26 -3.01 6.90
N GLN A 210 -3.97 -3.61 5.94
CA GLN A 210 -5.41 -3.89 6.09
C GLN A 210 -5.69 -4.91 7.20
N GLN A 211 -4.86 -5.95 7.33
CA GLN A 211 -4.97 -6.88 8.47
C GLN A 211 -4.89 -6.13 9.79
N ALA A 212 -3.89 -5.26 9.95
CA ALA A 212 -3.73 -4.45 11.15
C ALA A 212 -4.99 -3.62 11.44
N GLY A 213 -5.55 -2.95 10.43
CA GLY A 213 -6.79 -2.19 10.57
C GLY A 213 -8.00 -3.03 10.98
N TYR A 214 -8.12 -4.29 10.54
CA TYR A 214 -9.21 -5.18 10.99
C TYR A 214 -8.97 -5.74 12.40
N GLN A 215 -7.71 -5.96 12.78
CA GLN A 215 -7.32 -6.62 14.02
C GLN A 215 -7.28 -5.65 15.22
N PHE A 216 -6.94 -4.39 15.00
CA PHE A 216 -6.73 -3.40 16.07
C PHE A 216 -7.65 -2.19 15.84
N ALA A 217 -8.49 -1.88 16.81
CA ALA A 217 -9.39 -0.71 16.74
C ALA A 217 -8.62 0.61 16.95
N GLU A 218 -7.42 0.50 17.52
CA GLU A 218 -6.46 1.57 17.79
C GLU A 218 -5.77 2.06 16.51
N VAL A 219 -5.90 1.35 15.39
CA VAL A 219 -5.43 1.81 14.08
C VAL A 219 -6.50 2.71 13.48
N ASP A 220 -6.26 4.01 13.52
CA ASP A 220 -7.19 5.06 13.10
C ASP A 220 -7.44 5.05 11.59
N ARG A 221 -6.41 4.71 10.80
CA ARG A 221 -6.49 4.69 9.33
C ARG A 221 -5.54 3.69 8.71
N VAL A 222 -5.99 3.07 7.63
CA VAL A 222 -5.16 2.26 6.74
C VAL A 222 -5.03 2.96 5.39
N VAL A 223 -3.81 3.15 4.91
CA VAL A 223 -3.55 3.69 3.56
C VAL A 223 -2.70 2.71 2.78
N THR A 224 -3.23 2.22 1.66
CA THR A 224 -2.54 1.21 0.87
C THR A 224 -2.29 1.68 -0.55
N PHE A 225 -1.17 1.25 -1.12
CA PHE A 225 -0.74 1.62 -2.46
C PHE A 225 -0.62 0.38 -3.32
N ASN A 226 -1.33 0.35 -4.45
CA ASN A 226 -1.39 -0.81 -5.34
C ASN A 226 -1.55 -2.15 -4.59
N THR A 227 -2.39 -2.17 -3.56
CA THR A 227 -2.41 -3.31 -2.64
C THR A 227 -2.92 -4.59 -3.29
N SER A 228 -2.36 -5.73 -2.88
CA SER A 228 -2.86 -7.07 -3.13
C SER A 228 -4.34 -7.22 -2.70
N PRO A 229 -5.11 -8.13 -3.33
CA PRO A 229 -6.44 -8.48 -2.84
C PRO A 229 -6.42 -9.31 -1.54
N VAL A 230 -5.26 -9.83 -1.15
CA VAL A 230 -5.12 -10.65 0.07
C VAL A 230 -5.02 -9.73 1.28
N THR A 231 -6.03 -9.77 2.16
CA THR A 231 -6.07 -8.98 3.40
C THR A 231 -6.10 -9.84 4.67
N ASN A 232 -5.99 -11.17 4.52
CA ASN A 232 -6.16 -12.18 5.57
C ASN A 232 -7.47 -12.09 6.39
N TRP A 233 -8.48 -11.37 5.88
CA TRP A 233 -9.70 -11.10 6.64
C TRP A 233 -10.50 -12.37 6.98
N THR A 234 -10.53 -13.35 6.07
CA THR A 234 -11.24 -14.61 6.29
C THR A 234 -10.63 -15.38 7.46
N GLN A 235 -9.30 -15.47 7.53
CA GLN A 235 -8.62 -16.11 8.64
C GLN A 235 -8.87 -15.37 9.95
N LEU A 236 -8.73 -14.03 9.96
CA LEU A 236 -9.05 -13.23 11.14
C LEU A 236 -10.47 -13.47 11.63
N LYS A 237 -11.43 -13.67 10.73
CA LYS A 237 -12.82 -13.96 11.09
C LYS A 237 -12.96 -15.36 11.71
N PHE A 238 -12.30 -16.37 11.14
CA PHE A 238 -12.31 -17.72 11.72
C PHE A 238 -11.68 -17.75 13.11
N ASP A 239 -10.61 -16.99 13.31
CA ASP A 239 -9.91 -16.90 14.59
C ASP A 239 -10.59 -15.94 15.59
N SER A 240 -11.74 -15.35 15.23
CA SER A 240 -12.42 -14.31 16.02
C SER A 240 -11.51 -13.12 16.40
N ALA A 241 -10.54 -12.82 15.54
CA ALA A 241 -9.52 -11.79 15.71
C ALA A 241 -9.88 -10.44 15.05
N VAL A 242 -11.03 -10.33 14.39
CA VAL A 242 -11.54 -9.04 13.88
C VAL A 242 -12.07 -8.20 15.04
N ARG A 243 -11.33 -7.15 15.42
CA ARG A 243 -11.75 -6.20 16.47
C ARG A 243 -12.36 -4.92 15.91
N ASN A 244 -12.00 -4.55 14.69
CA ASN A 244 -12.58 -3.42 13.97
C ASN A 244 -13.25 -3.94 12.69
N ARG A 245 -14.59 -3.89 12.66
CA ARG A 245 -15.36 -4.41 11.53
C ARG A 245 -15.35 -3.48 10.31
N TYR A 246 -15.16 -2.18 10.55
CA TYR A 246 -15.26 -1.14 9.53
C TYR A 246 -14.13 -0.11 9.66
N PRO A 247 -12.86 -0.55 9.59
CA PRO A 247 -11.72 0.36 9.61
C PRO A 247 -11.78 1.34 8.44
N LEU A 248 -11.25 2.55 8.66
CA LEU A 248 -11.09 3.54 7.61
C LEU A 248 -9.93 3.14 6.70
N ILE A 249 -10.24 2.64 5.50
CA ILE A 249 -9.26 2.14 4.53
C ILE A 249 -9.30 3.00 3.27
N TYR A 250 -8.15 3.59 2.91
CA TYR A 250 -7.91 4.19 1.59
C TYR A 250 -7.02 3.25 0.76
N ARG A 251 -7.48 2.89 -0.44
CA ARG A 251 -6.72 2.06 -1.39
C ARG A 251 -6.42 2.91 -2.62
N ILE A 252 -5.18 3.38 -2.70
CA ILE A 252 -4.69 4.26 -3.76
C ILE A 252 -4.04 3.40 -4.84
N TYR A 253 -4.45 3.61 -6.08
CA TYR A 253 -4.03 2.78 -7.21
C TYR A 253 -3.43 3.63 -8.32
N HIS A 254 -2.36 3.09 -8.91
CA HIS A 254 -1.86 3.50 -10.19
C HIS A 254 -2.50 2.66 -11.30
N GLY A 255 -3.17 3.31 -12.27
CA GLY A 255 -3.82 2.61 -13.38
C GLY A 255 -2.83 1.92 -14.33
N GLY A 256 -3.24 0.80 -14.92
CA GLY A 256 -2.47 0.06 -15.93
C GLY A 256 -1.37 -0.86 -15.39
N GLU A 257 -1.33 -1.09 -14.08
CA GLU A 257 -0.43 -2.06 -13.45
C GLU A 257 -1.01 -3.48 -13.50
N ILE A 258 -0.15 -4.50 -13.42
CA ILE A 258 -0.49 -5.90 -13.69
C ILE A 258 -1.55 -6.50 -12.74
N LEU A 259 -1.61 -6.05 -11.49
CA LEU A 259 -2.56 -6.48 -10.47
C LEU A 259 -3.95 -5.85 -10.65
N GLU A 260 -4.12 -4.85 -11.50
CA GLU A 260 -5.41 -4.18 -11.68
C GLU A 260 -6.47 -5.19 -12.11
N LYS A 261 -6.11 -6.05 -13.06
CA LYS A 261 -6.98 -7.12 -13.58
C LYS A 261 -7.34 -8.16 -12.51
N VAL A 262 -6.36 -8.57 -11.71
CA VAL A 262 -6.60 -9.58 -10.66
C VAL A 262 -7.48 -8.98 -9.57
N ARG A 263 -7.21 -7.73 -9.20
CA ARG A 263 -7.96 -7.01 -8.18
C ARG A 263 -9.38 -6.75 -8.62
N PHE A 264 -9.60 -6.44 -9.89
CA PHE A 264 -10.94 -6.34 -10.45
C PHE A 264 -11.72 -7.64 -10.26
N VAL A 265 -11.13 -8.78 -10.61
CA VAL A 265 -11.75 -10.09 -10.44
C VAL A 265 -12.03 -10.39 -8.96
N THR A 266 -11.03 -10.28 -8.09
CA THR A 266 -11.15 -10.62 -6.66
C THR A 266 -12.05 -9.66 -5.88
N THR A 267 -12.01 -8.36 -6.17
CA THR A 267 -12.86 -7.36 -5.51
C THR A 267 -14.32 -7.55 -5.90
N SER A 268 -14.60 -8.00 -7.14
CA SER A 268 -15.96 -8.35 -7.58
C SER A 268 -16.59 -9.48 -6.77
N PHE A 269 -15.77 -10.34 -6.14
CA PHE A 269 -16.24 -11.41 -5.25
C PHE A 269 -16.34 -10.97 -3.78
N THR A 270 -15.92 -9.76 -3.44
CA THR A 270 -16.04 -9.22 -2.08
C THR A 270 -17.21 -8.25 -1.98
N ALA A 271 -18.06 -8.41 -0.96
CA ALA A 271 -19.10 -7.43 -0.69
C ALA A 271 -18.48 -6.04 -0.43
N THR A 272 -19.19 -4.98 -0.85
CA THR A 272 -18.85 -3.60 -0.49
C THR A 272 -18.72 -3.47 1.02
N ARG A 273 -17.63 -2.85 1.49
CA ARG A 273 -17.38 -2.64 2.91
C ARG A 273 -17.50 -1.15 3.21
N PHE A 274 -18.19 -0.81 4.30
CA PHE A 274 -18.22 0.56 4.80
C PHE A 274 -16.81 1.03 5.14
N ASN A 275 -16.59 2.34 5.04
CA ASN A 275 -15.30 3.01 5.32
C ASN A 275 -14.13 2.54 4.44
N ARG A 276 -14.40 1.93 3.28
CA ARG A 276 -13.39 1.61 2.28
C ARG A 276 -13.53 2.52 1.07
N TYR A 277 -12.45 3.22 0.73
CA TYR A 277 -12.37 4.14 -0.40
C TYR A 277 -11.29 3.68 -1.38
N ASP A 278 -11.69 3.41 -2.61
CA ASP A 278 -10.81 2.94 -3.68
C ASP A 278 -10.56 4.13 -4.64
N LEU A 279 -9.33 4.64 -4.67
CA LEU A 279 -8.93 5.86 -5.40
C LEU A 279 -7.96 5.49 -6.51
N SER A 280 -8.35 5.65 -7.77
CA SER A 280 -7.51 5.34 -8.93
C SER A 280 -6.96 6.60 -9.58
N LEU A 281 -5.64 6.62 -9.80
CA LEU A 281 -4.88 7.71 -10.38
C LEU A 281 -3.99 7.17 -11.49
N GLN A 282 -3.74 7.96 -12.52
CA GLN A 282 -2.82 7.61 -13.60
C GLN A 282 -1.58 8.50 -13.49
N PHE A 283 -0.48 7.96 -12.97
CA PHE A 283 0.77 8.68 -12.74
C PHE A 283 1.74 8.57 -13.91
N ARG A 284 1.71 7.46 -14.65
CA ARG A 284 2.55 7.19 -15.82
C ARG A 284 1.76 6.48 -16.90
N ARG A 285 2.37 6.22 -18.06
CA ARG A 285 1.77 5.31 -19.03
C ARG A 285 1.62 3.91 -18.45
N LYS A 286 0.59 3.20 -18.91
CA LYS A 286 0.32 1.81 -18.54
C LYS A 286 1.58 0.97 -18.74
N SER A 287 2.08 0.41 -17.65
CA SER A 287 3.24 -0.48 -17.67
C SER A 287 3.00 -1.58 -16.63
N SER A 288 3.21 -2.83 -17.04
CA SER A 288 2.77 -3.99 -16.26
C SER A 288 3.47 -4.12 -14.92
N VAL A 289 4.75 -4.50 -14.94
CA VAL A 289 5.56 -4.70 -13.73
C VAL A 289 6.24 -3.39 -13.28
N PRO A 290 6.84 -2.57 -14.17
CA PRO A 290 7.43 -1.30 -13.76
C PRO A 290 6.39 -0.36 -13.14
N GLY A 291 5.15 -0.37 -13.66
CA GLY A 291 4.04 0.46 -13.19
C GLY A 291 3.53 0.12 -11.80
N HIS A 292 3.93 -1.03 -11.25
CA HIS A 292 3.60 -1.48 -9.89
C HIS A 292 4.63 -1.07 -8.85
N SER A 293 5.63 -0.26 -9.20
CA SER A 293 6.66 0.12 -8.23
C SER A 293 6.19 1.27 -7.34
N MET A 294 6.55 1.21 -6.05
CA MET A 294 6.14 2.20 -5.05
C MET A 294 6.76 3.59 -5.28
N ASP A 295 7.95 3.63 -5.89
CA ASP A 295 8.63 4.87 -6.30
C ASP A 295 7.78 5.72 -7.25
N ILE A 296 7.02 5.11 -8.16
CA ILE A 296 6.12 5.82 -9.05
C ILE A 296 5.10 6.62 -8.23
N VAL A 297 4.49 6.00 -7.23
CA VAL A 297 3.47 6.66 -6.42
C VAL A 297 4.13 7.71 -5.51
N ALA A 298 5.09 7.31 -4.69
CA ALA A 298 5.71 8.20 -3.70
C ALA A 298 6.38 9.41 -4.35
N CYS A 299 7.16 9.21 -5.41
CA CYS A 299 7.88 10.30 -6.07
C CYS A 299 6.98 11.20 -6.90
N THR A 300 5.90 10.66 -7.46
CA THR A 300 4.91 11.51 -8.16
C THR A 300 4.16 12.39 -7.15
N LEU A 301 3.69 11.83 -6.03
CA LEU A 301 3.04 12.63 -4.98
C LEU A 301 4.00 13.67 -4.38
N ALA A 302 5.25 13.31 -4.12
CA ALA A 302 6.27 14.26 -3.68
C ALA A 302 6.49 15.40 -4.70
N ARG A 303 6.54 15.08 -6.00
CA ARG A 303 6.70 16.08 -7.06
C ARG A 303 5.51 17.05 -7.11
N ILE A 304 4.29 16.53 -7.02
CA ILE A 304 3.06 17.34 -6.94
C ILE A 304 3.14 18.34 -5.77
N LEU A 305 3.58 17.88 -4.59
CA LEU A 305 3.73 18.74 -3.42
C LEU A 305 4.87 19.76 -3.58
N GLY A 306 6.00 19.35 -4.16
CA GLY A 306 7.14 20.21 -4.42
C GLY A 306 6.82 21.35 -5.40
N ASP A 307 6.07 21.03 -6.46
CA ASP A 307 5.67 21.98 -7.52
C ASP A 307 4.50 22.87 -7.10
N THR A 308 3.72 22.46 -6.09
CA THR A 308 2.62 23.27 -5.57
C THR A 308 3.19 24.46 -4.76
N PRO A 309 2.81 25.71 -5.07
CA PRO A 309 3.26 26.88 -4.33
C PRO A 309 2.92 26.79 -2.84
N GLY A 310 3.86 27.18 -1.99
CA GLY A 310 3.70 27.16 -0.54
C GLY A 310 4.98 26.78 0.20
N THR A 311 5.10 27.27 1.43
CA THR A 311 6.24 27.01 2.33
C THR A 311 5.86 26.20 3.56
N GLY A 312 4.56 26.00 3.84
CA GLY A 312 4.08 25.23 4.98
C GLY A 312 4.15 23.72 4.79
N ASP A 313 3.55 23.00 5.73
CA ASP A 313 3.37 21.56 5.66
C ASP A 313 2.30 21.17 4.64
N ALA A 314 2.50 20.04 3.98
CA ALA A 314 1.39 19.25 3.48
C ALA A 314 0.74 18.47 4.64
N GLY A 315 -0.32 17.71 4.38
CA GLY A 315 -0.94 16.84 5.37
C GLY A 315 0.09 16.01 6.16
N HIS A 316 -0.20 15.79 7.45
CA HIS A 316 0.61 14.96 8.35
C HIS A 316 2.06 15.46 8.53
N TYR A 317 2.24 16.77 8.70
CA TYR A 317 3.51 17.42 9.01
C TYR A 317 4.61 17.17 7.97
N TYR A 318 4.22 17.07 6.70
CA TYR A 318 5.16 16.80 5.62
C TYR A 318 5.66 18.11 5.01
N GLY A 319 6.77 18.62 5.54
CA GLY A 319 7.33 19.91 5.15
C GLY A 319 7.67 19.99 3.66
N ARG A 320 7.09 20.98 2.96
CA ARG A 320 7.31 21.18 1.52
C ARG A 320 8.76 21.53 1.18
N GLU A 321 9.48 22.20 2.08
CA GLU A 321 10.91 22.47 1.89
C GLU A 321 11.75 21.19 1.98
N TYR A 322 11.45 20.32 2.94
CA TYR A 322 12.06 19.00 3.06
C TYR A 322 11.81 18.18 1.79
N ILE A 323 10.58 18.16 1.27
CA ILE A 323 10.25 17.46 0.01
C ILE A 323 11.16 17.92 -1.13
N ARG A 324 11.30 19.24 -1.33
CA ARG A 324 12.11 19.80 -2.43
C ARG A 324 13.59 19.47 -2.30
N LYS A 325 14.15 19.60 -1.08
CA LYS A 325 15.59 19.43 -0.85
C LYS A 325 16.00 17.97 -0.71
N GLU A 326 15.29 17.23 0.13
CA GLU A 326 15.70 15.91 0.60
C GLU A 326 15.00 14.78 -0.12
N VAL A 327 13.78 14.95 -0.64
CA VAL A 327 13.10 13.87 -1.35
C VAL A 327 13.38 13.95 -2.85
N LEU A 328 13.10 15.10 -3.46
CA LEU A 328 13.29 15.34 -4.89
C LEU A 328 14.75 15.58 -5.28
N GLY A 329 15.57 16.07 -4.35
CA GLY A 329 17.00 16.34 -4.56
C GLY A 329 17.95 15.18 -4.22
N SER A 330 17.44 14.02 -3.77
CA SER A 330 18.26 12.92 -3.26
C SER A 330 18.08 11.60 -4.02
N SER A 331 18.70 10.53 -3.49
CA SER A 331 18.52 9.16 -3.96
C SER A 331 17.13 8.57 -3.66
N ILE A 332 16.28 9.21 -2.86
CA ILE A 332 14.92 8.72 -2.56
C ILE A 332 14.04 8.75 -3.82
N CYS A 333 14.04 9.89 -4.51
CA CYS A 333 13.26 10.11 -5.73
C CYS A 333 14.14 10.71 -6.85
N PRO A 334 14.91 9.88 -7.57
CA PRO A 334 15.80 10.38 -8.62
C PRO A 334 15.00 11.08 -9.73
N GLU A 335 15.57 12.13 -10.32
CA GLU A 335 14.95 12.86 -11.44
C GLU A 335 14.58 11.94 -12.62
N ASN A 336 15.35 10.86 -12.82
CA ASN A 336 15.15 9.90 -13.89
C ASN A 336 15.15 8.45 -13.35
N PRO A 337 14.01 7.94 -12.83
CA PRO A 337 13.94 6.58 -12.26
C PRO A 337 14.13 5.46 -13.31
N SER A 338 14.04 5.77 -14.61
CA SER A 338 14.39 4.84 -15.70
C SER A 338 15.88 4.50 -15.74
N ALA A 339 16.76 5.39 -15.26
CA ALA A 339 18.21 5.22 -15.36
C ALA A 339 18.79 4.17 -14.37
N ARG A 340 18.01 3.63 -13.43
CA ARG A 340 18.48 2.59 -12.49
C ARG A 340 18.28 1.15 -12.96
N ASN A 341 17.67 0.96 -14.13
CA ASN A 341 17.30 -0.38 -14.65
C ASN A 341 17.95 -0.69 -16.02
N GLU A 342 18.90 0.15 -16.45
CA GLU A 342 19.91 -0.14 -17.47
C GLU A 342 21.22 -0.47 -16.74
#